data_AF-A0A524GPL3-F1
#
_entry.id   AF-A0A524GPL3-F1
#
_cell.length_a   1.000
_cell.length_b   1.000
_cell.length_c   1.000
_cell.angle_alpha   90.00
_cell.angle_beta   90.00
_cell.angle_gamma   90.00
#
_symmetry.space_group_name_H-M   'P 1'
#
loop_
_entity.id
_entity.type
_entity.pdbx_description
1 polymer ?
#
loop_
_entity_poly.entity_id
_entity_poly.type
_entity_poly.pdbx_seq_one_letter_code
_entity_poly.pdbx_strand_id
1 'polypeptide(L)'
;MKSRKRPESGFTLIELIIVIAIIGILAAIAVPQMQNAPIKAREAVIRADLYQMRSCIDQHLADKGVYPESIQALIDSGYLRFLPADPFTGLTEGAWREL
;
A
#
# COMPACT_ATOMS: atom_id res chain seq x y z
N MET A 1 -33.82 -26.60 56.39
CA MET A 1 -32.92 -25.65 55.68
C MET A 1 -33.39 -25.49 54.25
N LYS A 2 -33.91 -24.33 53.85
CA LYS A 2 -34.43 -24.10 52.49
C LYS A 2 -33.34 -23.39 51.68
N SER A 3 -32.64 -24.14 50.84
CA SER A 3 -31.60 -23.61 49.94
C SER A 3 -32.25 -22.75 48.86
N ARG A 4 -32.00 -21.44 48.87
CA ARG A 4 -32.41 -20.52 47.81
C ARG A 4 -31.49 -20.74 46.61
N LYS A 5 -31.99 -21.40 45.56
CA LYS A 5 -31.32 -21.41 44.25
C LYS A 5 -31.24 -19.97 43.74
N ARG A 6 -30.04 -19.51 43.41
CA ARG A 6 -29.83 -18.22 42.75
C ARG A 6 -30.49 -18.29 41.36
N PRO A 7 -31.20 -17.24 40.91
CA PRO A 7 -31.69 -17.22 39.54
C PRO A 7 -30.49 -17.26 38.59
N GLU A 8 -30.48 -18.26 37.70
CA GLU A 8 -29.53 -18.31 36.60
C GLU A 8 -29.94 -17.21 35.61
N SER A 9 -29.11 -16.18 35.49
CA SER A 9 -29.32 -15.08 34.54
C SER A 9 -29.07 -15.61 33.13
N GLY A 10 -30.14 -15.86 32.39
CA GLY A 10 -30.11 -16.30 30.99
C GLY A 10 -29.85 -15.14 30.03
N PHE A 11 -29.05 -15.43 29.00
CA PHE A 11 -28.73 -14.55 27.88
C PHE A 11 -30.00 -14.12 27.14
N THR A 12 -30.18 -12.83 26.90
CA THR A 12 -31.38 -12.30 26.24
C THR A 12 -31.17 -12.13 24.73
N LEU A 13 -32.24 -12.29 23.93
CA LEU A 13 -32.16 -11.98 22.50
C LEU A 13 -31.79 -10.51 22.24
N ILE A 14 -32.20 -9.60 23.13
CA ILE A 14 -31.88 -8.18 23.02
C ILE A 14 -30.39 -7.89 23.26
N GLU A 15 -29.73 -8.61 24.17
CA GLU A 15 -28.26 -8.55 24.31
C GLU A 15 -27.57 -8.96 23.02
N LEU A 16 -28.00 -10.07 22.41
CA LEU A 16 -27.40 -10.53 21.16
C LEU A 16 -27.58 -9.51 20.04
N ILE A 17 -28.77 -8.91 19.92
CA ILE A 17 -29.09 -7.89 18.92
C ILE A 17 -28.20 -6.64 19.10
N ILE A 18 -28.00 -6.19 20.34
CA ILE A 18 -27.14 -5.04 20.62
C ILE A 18 -25.68 -5.37 20.28
N VAL A 19 -25.20 -6.58 20.59
CA VAL A 19 -23.83 -7.01 20.28
C VAL A 19 -23.58 -7.03 18.77
N ILE A 20 -24.47 -7.66 17.98
CA ILE A 20 -24.31 -7.69 16.51
C ILE A 20 -24.47 -6.30 15.90
N ALA A 21 -25.30 -5.43 16.47
CA ALA A 21 -25.45 -4.05 16.02
C ALA A 21 -24.13 -3.26 16.23
N ILE A 22 -23.49 -3.39 17.41
CA ILE A 22 -22.20 -2.76 17.69
C ILE A 22 -21.11 -3.30 16.76
N ILE A 23 -21.03 -4.63 16.57
CA ILE A 23 -20.06 -5.26 15.65
C ILE A 23 -20.29 -4.77 14.21
N GLY A 24 -21.55 -4.65 13.77
CA GLY A 24 -21.91 -4.14 12.45
C GLY A 24 -21.46 -2.68 12.22
N ILE A 25 -21.66 -1.80 13.21
CA ILE A 25 -21.20 -0.40 13.16
C ILE A 25 -19.67 -0.34 13.06
N LEU A 26 -18.97 -1.10 13.91
CA LEU A 26 -17.50 -1.15 13.90
C LEU A 26 -16.96 -1.67 12.56
N ALA A 27 -17.55 -2.74 12.02
CA ALA A 27 -17.16 -3.31 10.74
C ALA A 27 -17.37 -2.34 9.58
N ALA A 28 -18.49 -1.60 9.57
CA ALA A 28 -18.79 -0.61 8.53
C ALA A 28 -17.74 0.52 8.46
N ILE A 29 -17.15 0.91 9.59
CA ILE A 29 -16.10 1.94 9.66
C ILE A 29 -14.72 1.34 9.34
N ALA A 30 -14.43 0.13 9.85
CA ALA A 30 -13.11 -0.49 9.72
C ALA A 30 -12.77 -0.94 8.29
N VAL A 31 -13.72 -1.50 7.55
CA VAL A 31 -13.51 -2.05 6.20
C VAL A 31 -12.97 -1.01 5.19
N PRO A 32 -13.59 0.18 5.00
CA PRO A 32 -13.10 1.16 4.03
C PRO A 32 -11.71 1.72 4.42
N GLN A 33 -11.39 1.79 5.71
CA GLN A 33 -10.08 2.26 6.18
C GLN A 33 -8.94 1.34 5.73
N MET A 34 -9.17 0.02 5.71
CA MET A 34 -8.16 -0.97 5.29
C MET A 34 -7.88 -0.97 3.78
N GLN A 35 -8.83 -0.53 2.95
CA GLN A 35 -8.68 -0.52 1.49
C GLN A 35 -7.75 0.59 0.98
N ASN A 36 -7.67 1.72 1.69
CA ASN A 36 -6.88 2.88 1.26
C ASN A 36 -5.38 2.81 1.63
N ALA A 37 -5.04 2.03 2.66
CA ALA A 37 -3.66 1.86 3.12
C ALA A 37 -2.71 1.29 2.04
N PRO A 38 -3.05 0.19 1.33
CA PRO A 38 -2.16 -0.34 0.29
C PRO A 38 -2.01 0.60 -0.89
N ILE A 39 -3.06 1.36 -1.26
CA ILE A 39 -3.00 2.33 -2.37
C ILE A 39 -1.98 3.43 -2.04
N LYS A 40 -2.09 4.04 -0.84
CA LYS A 40 -1.14 5.07 -0.41
C LYS A 40 0.30 4.56 -0.31
N ALA A 41 0.48 3.31 0.10
CA ALA A 41 1.81 2.68 0.11
C ALA A 41 2.38 2.55 -1.31
N ARG A 42 1.57 2.08 -2.27
CA ARG A 42 1.97 1.97 -3.68
C ARG A 42 2.30 3.34 -4.30
N GLU A 43 1.52 4.37 -4.00
CA GLU A 43 1.80 5.75 -4.45
C GLU A 43 3.11 6.30 -3.87
N ALA A 44 3.40 6.00 -2.60
CA ALA A 44 4.64 6.41 -1.95
C ALA A 44 5.88 5.74 -2.59
N VAL A 45 5.75 4.46 -2.96
CA VAL A 45 6.80 3.71 -3.67
C VAL A 45 7.08 4.34 -5.04
N ILE A 46 6.06 4.55 -5.88
CA ILE A 46 6.25 5.22 -7.20
C ILE A 46 6.90 6.58 -7.05
N ARG A 47 6.45 7.37 -6.07
CA ARG A 47 7.01 8.70 -5.85
C ARG A 47 8.50 8.61 -5.51
N ALA A 48 8.89 7.69 -4.64
CA ALA A 48 10.30 7.47 -4.28
C ALA A 48 11.12 7.00 -5.48
N ASP A 49 10.60 6.06 -6.27
CA ASP A 49 11.27 5.53 -7.46
C ASP A 49 11.49 6.62 -8.52
N LEU A 50 10.48 7.47 -8.77
CA LEU A 50 10.61 8.60 -9.70
C LEU A 50 11.64 9.63 -9.23
N TYR A 51 11.69 9.92 -7.93
CA TYR A 51 12.73 10.82 -7.39
C TYR A 51 14.13 10.22 -7.55
N GLN A 52 14.28 8.93 -7.32
CA GLN A 52 15.54 8.25 -7.51
C GLN A 52 15.97 8.26 -8.99
N MET A 53 15.06 7.92 -9.91
CA MET A 53 15.34 8.00 -11.35
C MET A 53 15.75 9.39 -11.80
N ARG A 54 15.03 10.43 -11.34
CA ARG A 54 15.37 11.82 -11.62
C ARG A 54 16.78 12.16 -11.12
N SER A 55 17.11 11.75 -9.90
CA SER A 55 18.46 11.95 -9.36
C SER A 55 19.52 11.26 -10.21
N CYS A 56 19.26 10.04 -10.71
CA CYS A 56 20.19 9.34 -11.59
C CYS A 56 20.35 10.03 -12.95
N ILE A 57 19.27 10.59 -13.51
CA ILE A 57 19.31 11.40 -14.74
C ILE A 57 20.16 12.66 -14.52
N ASP A 58 19.92 13.38 -13.43
CA ASP A 58 20.66 14.60 -13.09
C ASP A 58 22.14 14.30 -12.86
N GLN A 59 22.47 13.16 -12.25
CA GLN A 59 23.85 12.68 -12.11
C GLN A 59 24.49 12.36 -13.46
N HIS A 60 23.78 11.66 -14.35
CA HIS A 60 24.28 11.35 -15.68
C HIS A 60 24.55 12.63 -16.49
N LEU A 61 23.67 13.63 -16.37
CA LEU A 61 23.85 14.94 -16.98
C LEU A 61 25.08 15.66 -16.39
N ALA A 62 25.28 15.63 -15.07
CA ALA A 62 26.43 16.25 -14.44
C ALA A 62 27.77 15.63 -14.89
N ASP A 63 27.78 14.31 -15.09
CA ASP A 63 29.00 13.56 -15.42
C ASP A 63 29.30 13.54 -16.92
N LYS A 64 28.27 13.41 -17.78
CA LYS A 64 28.44 13.29 -19.24
C LYS A 64 28.07 14.56 -20.03
N GLY A 65 27.42 15.54 -19.39
CA GLY A 65 26.97 16.77 -20.04
C GLY A 65 25.79 16.59 -21.01
N VAL A 66 25.21 15.39 -21.09
CA VAL A 66 24.12 15.03 -22.00
C VAL A 66 23.06 14.27 -21.22
N TYR A 67 21.78 14.46 -21.56
CA TYR A 67 20.70 13.65 -21.01
C TYR A 67 20.76 12.21 -21.54
N PRO A 68 20.43 11.20 -20.73
CA PRO A 68 20.36 9.82 -21.19
C PRO A 68 19.26 9.68 -22.27
N GLU A 69 19.55 8.97 -23.36
CA GLU A 69 18.60 8.74 -24.46
C GLU A 69 17.47 7.76 -24.09
N SER A 70 17.65 6.99 -23.01
CA SER A 70 16.63 6.10 -22.47
C SER A 70 16.96 5.73 -21.02
N ILE A 71 15.97 5.23 -20.29
CA ILE A 71 16.20 4.68 -18.94
C ILE A 71 17.16 3.48 -18.99
N GLN A 72 17.15 2.70 -20.07
CA GLN A 72 18.09 1.59 -20.26
C GLN A 72 19.55 2.08 -20.32
N ALA A 73 19.79 3.24 -20.95
CA ALA A 73 21.13 3.84 -20.99
C ALA A 73 21.67 4.21 -19.59
N LEU A 74 20.79 4.50 -18.61
CA LEU A 74 21.21 4.72 -17.21
C LEU A 74 21.67 3.44 -16.51
N ILE A 75 21.12 2.29 -16.91
CA ILE A 75 21.54 0.98 -16.39
C ILE A 75 22.90 0.61 -16.97
N ASP A 76 23.03 0.74 -18.29
CA ASP A 76 24.26 0.42 -19.01
C ASP A 76 25.42 1.33 -18.58
N SER A 77 25.12 2.58 -18.21
CA SER A 77 26.10 3.54 -17.68
C SER A 77 26.32 3.43 -16.16
N GLY A 78 25.62 2.51 -15.48
CA GLY A 78 25.87 2.16 -14.07
C GLY A 78 25.22 3.09 -13.02
N TYR A 79 24.39 4.05 -13.44
CA TYR A 79 23.68 4.95 -12.52
C TYR A 79 22.46 4.28 -11.87
N LEU A 80 21.87 3.31 -12.56
CA LEU A 80 20.76 2.49 -12.07
C LEU A 80 21.17 1.01 -12.05
N ARG A 81 20.93 0.31 -10.94
CA ARG A 81 21.22 -1.13 -10.83
C ARG A 81 20.17 -2.00 -11.53
N PHE A 82 18.91 -1.59 -11.48
CA PHE A 82 17.76 -2.27 -12.08
C PHE A 82 16.58 -1.28 -12.17
N LEU A 83 15.60 -1.57 -13.02
CA LEU A 83 14.36 -0.80 -13.08
C LEU A 83 13.45 -1.16 -11.89
N PRO A 84 13.01 -0.19 -11.08
CA PRO A 84 12.01 -0.46 -10.05
C PRO A 84 10.71 -0.93 -10.70
N ALA A 85 10.11 -1.97 -10.12
CA ALA A 85 8.86 -2.53 -10.57
C ALA A 85 7.70 -1.56 -10.29
N ASP A 86 6.76 -1.44 -11.21
CA ASP A 86 5.54 -0.67 -10.97
C ASP A 86 4.70 -1.35 -9.87
N PRO A 87 4.40 -0.67 -8.74
CA PRO A 87 3.70 -1.26 -7.62
C PRO A 87 2.19 -1.48 -7.88
N PHE A 88 1.60 -0.97 -8.96
CA PHE A 88 0.23 -1.26 -9.38
C PHE A 88 0.14 -2.48 -10.29
N THR A 89 1.04 -2.61 -11.27
CA THR A 89 1.02 -3.70 -12.26
C THR A 89 1.95 -4.86 -11.93
N GLY A 90 2.93 -4.65 -11.05
CA GLY A 90 3.95 -5.63 -10.67
C GLY A 90 4.96 -5.93 -11.79
N LEU A 91 4.89 -5.21 -12.90
CA LEU A 91 5.76 -5.41 -14.05
C LEU A 91 7.11 -4.72 -13.82
N THR A 92 8.19 -5.45 -14.07
CA THR A 92 9.57 -4.94 -14.08
C THR A 92 10.02 -4.52 -15.48
N GLU A 93 9.58 -5.25 -16.50
CA GLU A 93 9.92 -4.98 -17.90
C GLU A 93 8.76 -4.28 -18.61
N GLY A 94 9.04 -3.12 -19.22
CA GLY A 94 8.04 -2.35 -19.97
C GLY A 94 7.13 -1.45 -19.13
N ALA A 95 7.25 -1.45 -17.80
CA ALA A 95 6.52 -0.55 -16.90
C ALA A 95 6.77 0.94 -17.22
N TRP A 96 7.98 1.26 -17.66
CA TRP A 96 8.44 2.61 -17.97
C TRP A 96 8.73 2.81 -19.45
N ARG A 97 7.97 2.14 -20.34
CA ARG A 97 8.12 2.32 -21.78
C ARG A 97 7.76 3.76 -22.17
N GLU A 98 8.71 4.44 -22.80
CA GLU A 98 8.48 5.68 -23.53
C GLU A 98 7.52 5.39 -24.70
N LEU A 99 6.47 6.20 -24.84
CA LEU A 99 5.56 6.18 -25.99
C LEU A 99 6.24 6.81 -27.21
#